data_AF-A0A068VAK7-F1
#
_entry.id   AF-A0A068VAK7-F1
#
_cell.length_a   1.000
_cell.length_b   1.000
_cell.length_c   1.000
_cell.angle_alpha   90.00
_cell.angle_beta   90.00
_cell.angle_gamma   90.00
#
_symmetry.space_group_name_H-M   'P 1'
#
loop_
_entity.id
_entity.type
_entity.pdbx_description
1 polymer ?
#
loop_
_entity_poly.entity_id
_entity_poly.type
_entity_poly.pdbx_seq_one_letter_code
_entity_poly.pdbx_strand_id
1 'polypeptide(L)'
;MGQERRLITPAFHHKKLPGMVPEFLASCCNLIDRWKMLVASDGWSEIDINPKLQSLSTDVISRAAFGSSYKEGKKIFELQKDHQIKTCERHTNYTEDQLW
;
A
#
# COMPACT_ATOMS: atom_id res chain seq x y z
N MET A 1 -14.66 -15.77 10.58
CA MET A 1 -13.32 -15.64 9.96
C MET A 1 -12.95 -16.73 8.92
N GLY A 2 -13.86 -17.63 8.49
CA GLY A 2 -13.49 -18.74 7.58
C GLY A 2 -14.00 -18.65 6.13
N GLN A 3 -14.99 -17.80 5.85
CA GLN A 3 -15.69 -17.79 4.55
C GLN A 3 -15.05 -16.79 3.58
N GLU A 4 -14.81 -15.56 4.03
CA GLU A 4 -14.05 -14.55 3.27
C GLU A 4 -12.66 -15.05 2.86
N ARG A 5 -11.95 -15.71 3.80
CA ARG A 5 -10.61 -16.26 3.53
C ARG A 5 -10.64 -17.31 2.42
N ARG A 6 -11.69 -18.15 2.37
CA ARG A 6 -11.86 -19.17 1.31
C ARG A 6 -12.08 -18.55 -0.07
N LEU A 7 -12.73 -17.39 -0.15
CA LEU A 7 -12.97 -16.69 -1.42
C LEU A 7 -11.70 -16.03 -1.99
N ILE A 8 -10.85 -15.46 -1.14
CA ILE A 8 -9.64 -14.73 -1.58
C ILE A 8 -8.40 -15.62 -1.77
N THR A 9 -8.31 -16.75 -1.06
CA THR A 9 -7.13 -17.65 -1.10
C THR A 9 -6.70 -18.07 -2.52
N PRO A 10 -7.61 -18.36 -3.47
CA PRO A 10 -7.23 -18.71 -4.83
C PRO A 10 -6.38 -17.66 -5.57
N ALA A 11 -6.52 -16.37 -5.23
CA ALA A 11 -5.72 -15.29 -5.81
C ALA A 11 -4.23 -15.38 -5.42
N PHE A 12 -3.93 -16.06 -4.31
CA PHE A 12 -2.58 -16.19 -3.75
C PHE A 12 -1.98 -17.60 -3.95
N HIS A 13 -2.62 -18.45 -4.76
CA HIS A 13 -2.04 -19.73 -5.13
C HIS A 13 -0.74 -19.52 -5.92
N HIS A 14 0.27 -20.37 -5.70
CA HIS A 14 1.59 -20.27 -6.35
C HIS A 14 1.53 -20.12 -7.88
N LYS A 15 0.53 -20.74 -8.54
CA LYS A 15 0.32 -20.64 -10.00
C LYS A 15 -0.11 -19.24 -10.47
N LYS A 16 -0.64 -18.40 -9.57
CA LYS A 16 -1.07 -17.03 -9.83
C LYS A 16 0.03 -16.00 -9.54
N LEU A 17 0.99 -16.33 -8.67
CA LEU A 17 2.11 -15.44 -8.32
C LEU A 17 2.95 -14.98 -9.52
N PRO A 18 3.26 -15.80 -10.55
CA PRO A 18 3.97 -15.33 -11.73
C PRO A 18 3.27 -14.17 -12.45
N GLY A 19 1.93 -14.12 -12.41
CA GLY A 19 1.16 -13.03 -12.98
C GLY A 19 1.31 -11.69 -12.23
N MET A 20 1.81 -11.70 -11.00
CA MET A 20 2.06 -10.50 -10.19
C MET A 20 3.45 -9.91 -10.45
N VAL A 21 4.40 -10.70 -10.99
CA VAL A 21 5.79 -10.26 -11.24
C VAL A 21 5.89 -8.99 -12.10
N PRO A 22 5.11 -8.81 -13.18
CA PRO A 22 5.16 -7.59 -13.98
C PRO A 22 4.85 -6.32 -13.16
N GLU A 23 3.89 -6.41 -12.24
CA GLU A 23 3.51 -5.29 -11.37
C GLU A 23 4.61 -4.95 -10.37
N PHE A 24 5.30 -5.98 -9.85
CA PHE A 24 6.42 -5.80 -8.93
C PHE A 24 7.57 -5.10 -9.65
N LEU A 25 7.88 -5.54 -10.87
CA LEU A 25 8.91 -4.95 -11.71
C LEU A 25 8.59 -3.49 -12.02
N ALA A 26 7.34 -3.17 -12.39
CA ALA A 26 6.92 -1.80 -12.65
C ALA A 26 7.11 -0.88 -11.43
N SER A 27 6.74 -1.34 -10.23
CA SER A 27 6.97 -0.58 -8.99
C SER A 27 8.46 -0.38 -8.69
N CYS A 28 9.29 -1.41 -8.87
CA CYS A 28 10.74 -1.32 -8.68
C CYS A 28 11.41 -0.36 -9.68
N CYS A 29 11.06 -0.44 -10.97
CA CYS A 29 11.55 0.47 -12.00
C CYS A 29 11.20 1.92 -11.66
N ASN A 30 9.96 2.20 -11.25
CA ASN A 30 9.53 3.53 -10.84
C ASN A 30 10.32 4.07 -9.64
N LEU A 31 10.68 3.21 -8.67
CA LEU A 31 11.51 3.62 -7.53
C LEU A 31 12.93 3.97 -7.98
N ILE A 32 13.53 3.14 -8.82
CA ILE A 32 14.87 3.35 -9.37
C ILE A 32 14.91 4.65 -10.18
N ASP A 33 13.90 4.94 -11.01
CA ASP A 33 13.89 6.16 -11.80
C ASP A 33 13.78 7.42 -10.93
N ARG A 34 13.02 7.37 -9.83
CA ARG A 34 13.01 8.46 -8.83
C ARG A 34 14.38 8.63 -8.18
N TRP A 35 15.09 7.55 -7.88
CA TRP A 35 16.44 7.63 -7.31
C TRP A 35 17.45 8.19 -8.30
N LYS A 36 17.39 7.82 -9.58
CA LYS A 36 18.21 8.42 -10.65
C LYS A 36 18.02 9.94 -10.70
N MET A 37 16.79 10.42 -10.54
CA MET A 37 16.52 11.87 -10.51
C MET A 37 17.12 12.55 -9.27
N LEU A 38 17.16 11.88 -8.11
CA LEU A 38 17.77 12.44 -6.89
C LEU A 38 19.27 12.63 -7.02
N VAL A 39 19.96 11.69 -7.68
CA VAL A 39 21.42 11.73 -7.85
C VAL A 39 21.87 12.48 -9.11
N ALA A 40 20.94 13.00 -9.91
CA ALA A 40 21.24 13.60 -11.21
C ALA A 40 22.11 14.87 -11.14
N SER A 41 22.05 15.62 -10.03
CA SER A 41 22.86 16.83 -9.81
C SER A 41 24.26 16.49 -9.31
N ASP A 42 24.32 15.81 -8.16
CA ASP A 42 25.56 15.73 -7.37
C ASP A 42 26.24 14.35 -7.50
N GLY A 43 25.66 13.44 -8.31
CA GLY A 43 26.15 12.08 -8.50
C GLY A 43 25.87 11.12 -7.34
N TRP A 44 25.41 11.65 -6.19
CA TRP A 44 25.04 10.87 -5.00
C TRP A 44 23.91 11.56 -4.22
N SER A 45 23.23 10.80 -3.37
CA SER A 45 22.20 11.30 -2.44
C SER A 45 22.12 10.35 -1.26
N GLU A 46 21.98 10.89 -0.06
CA GLU A 46 21.56 10.11 1.10
C GLU A 46 20.04 9.87 1.03
N ILE A 47 19.59 8.66 1.38
CA ILE A 47 18.18 8.26 1.28
C ILE A 47 17.77 7.55 2.58
N ASP A 48 16.74 8.09 3.23
CA ASP A 48 16.00 7.33 4.25
C ASP A 48 15.18 6.23 3.57
N ILE A 49 15.55 4.97 3.82
CA ILE A 49 14.97 3.81 3.15
C ILE A 49 13.57 3.44 3.67
N ASN A 50 13.27 3.73 4.94
CA ASN A 50 12.04 3.29 5.59
C ASN A 50 10.77 3.79 4.87
N PRO A 51 10.60 5.10 4.60
CA PRO A 51 9.43 5.58 3.86
C PRO A 51 9.43 5.13 2.38
N LYS A 52 10.60 4.84 1.79
CA LYS A 52 10.69 4.34 0.41
C LYS A 52 10.20 2.90 0.31
N LEU A 53 10.56 2.05 1.29
CA LEU A 53 10.10 0.67 1.35
C LEU A 53 8.59 0.58 1.59
N GLN A 54 8.06 1.45 2.45
CA GLN A 54 6.61 1.56 2.67
C GLN A 54 5.88 2.00 1.39
N SER A 55 6.40 3.02 0.70
CA SER A 55 5.84 3.47 -0.57
C SER A 55 5.92 2.39 -1.66
N LEU A 56 7.03 1.66 -1.76
CA LEU A 56 7.20 0.57 -2.71
C LEU A 56 6.20 -0.55 -2.45
N SER A 57 6.11 -1.02 -1.21
CA SER A 57 5.19 -2.10 -0.81
C SER A 57 3.74 -1.72 -1.10
N THR A 58 3.37 -0.47 -0.82
CA THR A 58 2.02 0.02 -1.09
C THR A 58 1.73 0.08 -2.59
N ASP A 59 2.70 0.51 -3.43
CA ASP A 59 2.53 0.51 -4.89
C ASP A 59 2.42 -0.90 -5.46
N VAL A 60 3.25 -1.84 -4.99
CA VAL A 60 3.19 -3.25 -5.38
C VAL A 60 1.84 -3.87 -5.06
N ILE A 61 1.34 -3.68 -3.84
CA ILE A 61 0.02 -4.19 -3.44
C ILE A 61 -1.08 -3.52 -4.27
N SER A 62 -0.99 -2.20 -4.47
CA SER A 62 -1.98 -1.46 -5.26
C SER A 62 -2.11 -2.06 -6.66
N ARG A 63 -0.97 -2.27 -7.32
CA ARG A 63 -0.93 -2.80 -8.69
C ARG A 63 -1.35 -4.25 -8.76
N ALA A 64 -0.80 -5.09 -7.88
CA ALA A 64 -1.04 -6.53 -7.93
C ALA A 64 -2.44 -6.94 -7.46
N ALA A 65 -3.04 -6.20 -6.52
CA ALA A 65 -4.38 -6.50 -6.00
C ALA A 65 -5.50 -5.74 -6.71
N PHE A 66 -5.23 -4.52 -7.19
CA PHE A 66 -6.26 -3.62 -7.73
C PHE A 66 -6.00 -3.16 -9.17
N GLY A 67 -4.87 -3.53 -9.78
CA GLY A 67 -4.52 -3.14 -11.15
C GLY A 67 -4.22 -1.65 -11.32
N SER A 68 -3.97 -0.92 -10.23
CA SER A 68 -3.68 0.53 -10.24
C SER A 68 -2.47 0.84 -9.37
N SER A 69 -1.73 1.89 -9.69
CA SER A 69 -0.63 2.36 -8.85
C SER A 69 -1.13 2.97 -7.53
N TYR A 70 -0.26 3.01 -6.52
CA TYR A 70 -0.58 3.72 -5.28
C TYR A 70 -0.91 5.19 -5.54
N LYS A 71 -0.23 5.81 -6.52
CA LYS A 71 -0.48 7.22 -6.89
C LYS A 71 -1.90 7.42 -7.41
N GLU A 72 -2.39 6.51 -8.25
CA GLU A 72 -3.76 6.54 -8.79
C GLU A 72 -4.80 6.25 -7.69
N GLY A 73 -4.51 5.30 -6.79
CA GLY A 73 -5.39 4.93 -5.68
C GLY A 73 -5.30 5.83 -4.45
N LYS A 74 -4.36 6.78 -4.39
CA LYS A 74 -3.99 7.52 -3.17
C LYS A 74 -5.18 8.13 -2.45
N LYS A 75 -6.09 8.75 -3.20
CA LYS A 75 -7.28 9.40 -2.64
C LYS A 75 -8.20 8.41 -1.92
N ILE A 76 -8.34 7.19 -2.45
CA ILE A 76 -9.15 6.13 -1.84
C ILE A 76 -8.51 5.67 -0.53
N PHE A 77 -7.19 5.45 -0.52
CA PHE A 77 -6.46 5.06 0.69
C PHE A 77 -6.54 6.12 1.80
N GLU A 78 -6.41 7.41 1.45
CA GLU A 78 -6.56 8.51 2.40
C GLU A 78 -7.97 8.55 3.01
N LEU A 79 -9.00 8.39 2.18
CA LEU A 79 -10.40 8.32 2.64
C LEU A 79 -10.66 7.10 3.53
N GLN A 80 -10.12 5.92 3.19
CA GLN A 80 -10.23 4.73 4.02
C GLN A 80 -9.57 4.92 5.38
N LYS A 81 -8.39 5.55 5.44
CA LYS A 81 -7.70 5.85 6.69
C LYS A 81 -8.50 6.81 7.55
N ASP A 82 -9.03 7.89 6.97
CA ASP A 82 -9.87 8.85 7.67
C ASP A 82 -11.14 8.18 8.23
N HIS A 83 -11.80 7.32 7.43
CA HIS A 83 -12.94 6.54 7.89
C HIS A 83 -12.59 5.59 9.04
N GLN A 84 -11.44 4.91 8.99
CA GLN A 84 -10.98 4.05 10.07
C GLN A 84 -10.75 4.83 11.38
N ILE A 85 -10.08 5.98 11.30
CA ILE A 85 -9.83 6.86 12.45
C ILE A 85 -11.15 7.31 13.07
N LYS A 86 -12.06 7.87 12.26
CA LYS A 86 -13.38 8.31 12.72
C LYS A 86 -14.23 7.18 13.32
N THR A 87 -14.10 5.96 12.79
CA THR A 87 -14.83 4.80 13.32
C THR A 87 -14.25 4.34 14.66
N CYS A 88 -12.91 4.40 14.83
CA CYS A 88 -12.25 4.16 16.10
C CYS A 88 -12.60 5.22 17.14
N GLU A 89 -12.55 6.51 16.79
CA GLU A 89 -12.93 7.62 17.67
C GLU A 89 -14.39 7.53 18.10
N ARG A 90 -15.28 7.15 17.18
CA ARG A 90 -16.67 6.86 17.53
C ARG A 90 -16.74 5.73 18.55
N HIS A 91 -16.05 4.61 18.34
CA HIS A 91 -16.09 3.50 19.31
C HIS A 91 -15.53 3.87 20.70
N THR A 92 -14.49 4.70 20.80
CA THR A 92 -13.95 5.15 22.10
C THR A 92 -14.91 6.11 22.82
N ASN A 93 -15.54 7.02 22.08
CA ASN A 93 -16.46 7.99 22.67
C ASN A 93 -17.75 7.31 23.18
N TYR A 94 -18.27 6.29 22.47
CA TYR A 94 -19.40 5.48 22.94
C TYR A 94 -19.07 4.67 24.20
N THR A 95 -17.82 4.29 24.44
CA THR A 95 -17.41 3.60 25.68
C THR A 95 -17.22 4.54 26.87
N GLU A 96 -16.86 5.81 26.65
CA GLU A 96 -16.78 6.82 27.70
C GLU A 96 -18.17 7.37 28.08
N ASP A 97 -19.07 7.57 27.10
CA ASP A 97 -20.47 7.98 27.32
C ASP A 97 -21.33 6.90 28.01
N GLN A 98 -20.84 5.66 28.14
CA GLN A 98 -21.48 4.55 28.88
C GLN A 98 -20.90 4.34 30.29
N LEU A 99 -19.84 5.08 30.65
CA LEU A 99 -19.18 5.03 31.96
C LEU A 99 -19.60 6.18 32.90
N TRP A 100 -20.54 7.04 32.46
CA TRP A 100 -21.30 8.02 33.25
C TRP A 100 -22.80 7.89 32.93
#